data_AF-F0ZMK5-F1
#
_entry.id   AF-F0ZMK5-F1
#
_cell.length_a   1.000
_cell.length_b   1.000
_cell.length_c   1.000
_cell.angle_alpha   90.00
_cell.angle_beta   90.00
_cell.angle_gamma   90.00
#
_symmetry.space_group_name_H-M   'P 1'
#
loop_
_entity.id
_entity.type
_entity.pdbx_description
1 polymer ?
#
loop_
_entity_poly.entity_id
_entity_poly.type
_entity_poly.pdbx_seq_one_letter_code
_entity_poly.pdbx_strand_id
1 'polypeptide(L)'
;MAGIQFILDCTGSMGRYIEQIKKDIVNLHENLKIKYSNLDMSFGFIRYTDFDLGDTRTSILQLTKSTKEFVDFLELIKAEGGGDGPEDVFGGMDLIKTVQWRLNSTRVVIHIADAPCHGSEYHGFKDNHPKGDPNGISLDSLLEQINKLNLNYYFGHVDLSSTGKMIDIFDKRIREISENQRQISSFDSKDTSTISERIFKLVERSISIGKSKLTAMYLKHGEDDKIRKYTIVKEEPDYTKLTLVSMLETKAKFPSDILACLSSSFEMAINETMVSIKMSDHPFSEGASRLAYYGIDELGRKIVLKQSKYSGIRENSKKRYFESMECQIVASKFALEFNSLRKSDDFKFAFAKVLQVGNSENPVYLSVEPFIEGTYEKFNCNNGYTKSGDEFSEITQTFSHWTHHISKGNAIVVDIQGVKTHQKDGKPSFLLTDPAIHSRDLLKFGSTNLGSPGIFKLNFCILVEFFHCI
;
A
#
# COMPACT_ATOMS: atom_id res chain seq x y z
N MET A 1 -7.84 -4.63 -4.54
CA MET A 1 -8.37 -4.56 -5.92
C MET A 1 -8.20 -3.15 -6.44
N ALA A 2 -7.83 -2.98 -7.70
CA ALA A 2 -7.80 -1.66 -8.35
C ALA A 2 -8.55 -1.71 -9.69
N GLY A 3 -9.29 -0.64 -10.00
CA GLY A 3 -9.90 -0.41 -11.31
C GLY A 3 -9.31 0.86 -11.89
N ILE A 4 -8.74 0.77 -13.10
CA ILE A 4 -8.12 1.88 -13.81
C ILE A 4 -8.94 2.13 -15.08
N GLN A 5 -9.57 3.29 -15.16
CA GLN A 5 -10.41 3.70 -16.27
C GLN A 5 -9.71 4.82 -17.04
N PHE A 6 -9.38 4.57 -18.29
CA PHE A 6 -8.90 5.61 -19.20
C PHE A 6 -10.09 6.35 -19.82
N ILE A 7 -9.96 7.65 -20.00
CA ILE A 7 -10.86 8.49 -20.78
C ILE A 7 -9.98 9.26 -21.75
N LEU A 8 -10.24 9.13 -23.05
CA LEU A 8 -9.39 9.72 -24.08
C LEU A 8 -10.22 10.52 -25.07
N ASP A 9 -9.77 11.75 -25.29
CA ASP A 9 -10.13 12.56 -26.44
C ASP A 9 -9.63 11.88 -27.72
N CYS A 10 -10.57 11.56 -28.61
CA CYS A 10 -10.30 10.87 -29.85
C CYS A 10 -10.61 11.71 -31.09
N THR A 11 -10.46 13.04 -31.02
CA THR A 11 -10.62 13.89 -32.20
C THR A 11 -9.37 13.97 -33.07
N GLY A 12 -9.49 14.64 -34.22
CA GLY A 12 -8.44 14.64 -35.24
C GLY A 12 -7.06 15.09 -34.75
N SER A 13 -7.01 16.09 -33.87
CA SER A 13 -5.76 16.62 -33.28
C SER A 13 -5.02 15.59 -32.42
N MET A 14 -5.77 14.67 -31.80
CA MET A 14 -5.26 13.63 -30.92
C MET A 14 -4.66 12.43 -31.66
N GLY A 15 -4.72 12.36 -33.00
CA GLY A 15 -4.31 11.17 -33.77
C GLY A 15 -2.92 10.61 -33.41
N ARG A 16 -1.89 11.46 -33.33
CA ARG A 16 -0.52 11.02 -32.95
C ARG A 16 -0.42 10.58 -31.49
N TYR A 17 -1.22 11.19 -30.62
CA TYR A 17 -1.26 10.90 -29.19
C TYR A 17 -1.96 9.57 -28.95
N ILE A 18 -3.09 9.32 -29.62
CA ILE A 18 -3.83 8.06 -29.57
C ILE A 18 -2.92 6.89 -29.93
N GLU A 19 -2.20 6.95 -31.05
CA GLU A 19 -1.34 5.84 -31.50
C GLU A 19 -0.19 5.53 -30.52
N GLN A 20 0.35 6.55 -29.88
CA GLN A 20 1.40 6.37 -28.88
C GLN A 20 0.82 5.86 -27.55
N ILE A 21 -0.30 6.44 -27.11
CA ILE A 21 -1.04 6.03 -25.91
C ILE A 21 -1.49 4.57 -26.00
N LYS A 22 -1.91 4.08 -27.18
CA LYS A 22 -2.23 2.66 -27.39
C LYS A 22 -1.04 1.75 -27.04
N LYS A 23 0.16 2.06 -27.55
CA LYS A 23 1.39 1.29 -27.26
C LYS A 23 1.75 1.37 -25.78
N ASP A 24 1.67 2.58 -25.23
CA ASP A 24 2.04 2.89 -23.87
C ASP A 24 1.13 2.24 -22.82
N ILE A 25 -0.19 2.27 -23.05
CA ILE A 25 -1.15 1.63 -22.14
C ILE A 25 -0.98 0.11 -22.15
N VAL A 26 -0.67 -0.51 -23.29
CA VAL A 26 -0.40 -1.96 -23.34
C VAL A 26 0.85 -2.31 -22.53
N ASN A 27 1.93 -1.56 -22.69
CA ASN A 27 3.15 -1.75 -21.89
C ASN A 27 2.91 -1.49 -20.41
N LEU A 28 2.17 -0.43 -20.07
CA LEU A 28 1.77 -0.10 -18.70
C LEU A 28 0.92 -1.21 -18.09
N HIS A 29 -0.03 -1.75 -18.84
CA HIS A 29 -0.91 -2.83 -18.41
C HIS A 29 -0.12 -4.08 -18.01
N GLU A 30 0.79 -4.51 -18.88
CA GLU A 30 1.68 -5.65 -18.63
C GLU A 30 2.65 -5.36 -17.48
N ASN A 31 3.28 -4.18 -17.46
CA ASN A 31 4.21 -3.80 -16.39
C ASN A 31 3.53 -3.73 -15.02
N LEU A 32 2.32 -3.17 -14.94
CA LEU A 32 1.53 -3.15 -13.71
C LEU A 32 1.17 -4.56 -13.28
N LYS A 33 0.70 -5.42 -14.20
CA LYS A 33 0.39 -6.82 -13.90
C LYS A 33 1.58 -7.62 -13.40
N ILE A 34 2.76 -7.44 -14.01
CA ILE A 34 3.99 -8.12 -13.61
C ILE A 34 4.44 -7.61 -12.24
N LYS A 35 4.53 -6.29 -12.08
CA LYS A 35 5.05 -5.67 -10.85
C LYS A 35 4.11 -5.84 -9.65
N TYR A 36 2.81 -5.92 -9.90
CA TYR A 36 1.77 -6.15 -8.91
C TYR A 36 0.98 -7.43 -9.18
N SER A 37 1.68 -8.54 -9.40
CA SER A 37 1.06 -9.86 -9.67
C SER A 37 0.05 -10.30 -8.60
N ASN A 38 0.26 -9.86 -7.35
CA ASN A 38 -0.61 -10.12 -6.21
C ASN A 38 -1.79 -9.11 -6.07
N LEU A 39 -1.84 -8.07 -6.90
CA LEU A 39 -2.92 -7.08 -6.90
C LEU A 39 -3.91 -7.41 -8.03
N ASP A 40 -5.14 -7.73 -7.63
CA ASP A 40 -6.22 -7.90 -8.59
C ASP A 40 -6.58 -6.54 -9.24
N MET A 41 -6.12 -6.32 -10.47
CA MET A 41 -6.34 -5.10 -11.27
C MET A 41 -7.27 -5.34 -12.47
N SER A 42 -7.99 -4.32 -12.87
CA SER A 42 -8.86 -4.32 -14.06
C SER A 42 -8.76 -2.97 -14.76
N PHE A 43 -8.86 -3.00 -16.09
CA PHE A 43 -8.60 -1.87 -16.97
C PHE A 43 -9.80 -1.65 -17.87
N GLY A 44 -10.18 -0.39 -18.05
CA GLY A 44 -11.29 0.02 -18.91
C GLY A 44 -10.91 1.23 -19.72
N PHE A 45 -11.67 1.50 -20.77
CA PHE A 45 -11.42 2.62 -21.68
C PHE A 45 -12.73 3.32 -22.04
N ILE A 46 -12.74 4.65 -22.03
CA ILE A 46 -13.82 5.48 -22.56
C ILE A 46 -13.22 6.35 -23.65
N ARG A 47 -13.84 6.30 -24.81
CA ARG A 47 -13.57 7.21 -25.92
C ARG A 47 -14.68 8.24 -25.97
N TYR A 48 -14.31 9.49 -26.24
CA TYR A 48 -15.23 10.53 -26.69
C TYR A 48 -14.61 11.35 -27.83
N THR A 49 -15.44 12.06 -28.59
CA THR A 49 -15.10 13.03 -29.64
C THR A 49 -16.01 14.25 -29.49
N ASP A 50 -16.18 15.06 -30.54
CA ASP A 50 -17.21 16.12 -30.58
C ASP A 50 -18.62 15.58 -30.97
N PHE A 51 -19.63 16.45 -30.86
CA PHE A 51 -21.02 16.24 -31.25
C PHE A 51 -21.23 16.06 -32.75
N ASP A 52 -20.27 16.46 -33.60
CA ASP A 52 -20.35 16.31 -35.05
C ASP A 52 -20.47 14.83 -35.50
N LEU A 53 -20.02 13.89 -34.67
CA LEU A 53 -20.15 12.44 -34.89
C LEU A 53 -21.45 11.82 -34.33
N GLY A 54 -22.37 12.62 -33.79
CA GLY A 54 -23.68 12.14 -33.34
C GLY A 54 -23.61 10.98 -32.34
N ASP A 55 -24.31 9.88 -32.62
CA ASP A 55 -24.40 8.73 -31.70
C ASP A 55 -23.11 7.92 -31.58
N THR A 56 -22.18 8.03 -32.54
CA THR A 56 -20.89 7.30 -32.53
C THR A 56 -19.77 8.05 -31.82
N ARG A 57 -20.07 9.24 -31.27
CA ARG A 57 -19.07 10.10 -30.61
C ARG A 57 -18.44 9.46 -29.37
N THR A 58 -19.19 8.62 -28.64
CA THR A 58 -18.68 7.94 -27.44
C THR A 58 -18.67 6.42 -27.57
N SER A 59 -17.69 5.76 -26.97
CA SER A 59 -17.70 4.30 -26.78
C SER A 59 -16.99 3.90 -25.48
N ILE A 60 -17.34 2.74 -24.93
CA ILE A 60 -16.83 2.27 -23.64
C ILE A 60 -16.44 0.79 -23.67
N LEU A 61 -15.24 0.52 -23.16
CA LEU A 61 -14.80 -0.79 -22.69
C LEU A 61 -14.93 -0.83 -21.16
N GLN A 62 -15.78 -1.76 -20.69
CA GLN A 62 -15.94 -2.02 -19.26
C GLN A 62 -14.63 -2.55 -18.64
N LEU A 63 -14.50 -2.43 -17.33
CA LEU A 63 -13.31 -2.91 -16.60
C LEU A 63 -13.10 -4.41 -16.84
N THR A 64 -12.05 -4.75 -17.59
CA THR A 64 -11.66 -6.13 -17.90
C THR A 64 -10.29 -6.48 -17.32
N LYS A 65 -10.06 -7.77 -17.08
CA LYS A 65 -8.73 -8.31 -16.76
C LYS A 65 -8.00 -8.81 -18.01
N SER A 66 -8.71 -8.95 -19.13
CA SER A 66 -8.18 -9.52 -20.37
C SER A 66 -7.34 -8.48 -21.10
N THR A 67 -6.03 -8.73 -21.24
CA THR A 67 -5.16 -7.91 -22.11
C THR A 67 -5.67 -7.94 -23.53
N LYS A 68 -6.11 -9.11 -24.00
CA LYS A 68 -6.60 -9.28 -25.37
C LYS A 68 -7.81 -8.40 -25.65
N GLU A 69 -8.82 -8.44 -24.79
CA GLU A 69 -10.05 -7.64 -24.95
C GLU A 69 -9.75 -6.14 -24.95
N PHE A 70 -8.81 -5.72 -24.09
CA PHE A 70 -8.38 -4.34 -24.02
C PHE A 70 -7.65 -3.89 -25.30
N VAL A 71 -6.74 -4.72 -25.82
CA VAL A 71 -6.03 -4.46 -27.08
C VAL A 71 -7.00 -4.45 -28.26
N ASP A 72 -7.88 -5.45 -28.36
CA ASP A 72 -8.87 -5.56 -29.43
C ASP A 72 -9.76 -4.29 -29.49
N PHE A 73 -10.17 -3.75 -28.33
CA PHE A 73 -10.94 -2.50 -28.27
C PHE A 73 -10.12 -1.29 -28.73
N LEU A 74 -8.86 -1.19 -28.30
CA LEU A 74 -7.98 -0.10 -28.70
C LEU A 74 -7.72 -0.07 -30.21
N GLU A 75 -7.65 -1.23 -30.87
CA GLU A 75 -7.50 -1.31 -32.33
C GLU A 75 -8.66 -0.67 -33.09
N LEU A 76 -9.85 -0.60 -32.49
CA LEU A 76 -11.04 0.03 -33.09
C LEU A 76 -11.00 1.56 -33.00
N ILE A 77 -10.23 2.12 -32.07
CA ILE A 77 -10.22 3.56 -31.82
C ILE A 77 -9.46 4.30 -32.91
N LYS A 78 -10.10 5.30 -33.52
CA LYS A 78 -9.49 6.20 -34.51
C LYS A 78 -9.77 7.66 -34.13
N ALA A 79 -8.85 8.52 -34.54
CA ALA A 79 -9.01 9.97 -34.47
C ALA A 79 -10.01 10.42 -35.54
N GLU A 80 -11.12 11.04 -35.13
CA GLU A 80 -12.18 11.52 -36.03
C GLU A 80 -13.04 12.59 -35.33
N GLY A 81 -13.69 13.45 -36.12
CA GLY A 81 -14.49 14.57 -35.61
C GLY A 81 -13.65 15.75 -35.10
N GLY A 82 -14.26 16.58 -34.25
CA GLY A 82 -13.65 17.78 -33.63
C GLY A 82 -14.13 19.08 -34.27
N GLY A 83 -15.43 19.23 -34.51
CA GLY A 83 -16.00 20.26 -35.37
C GLY A 83 -15.56 21.69 -35.03
N ASP A 84 -15.50 22.03 -33.74
CA ASP A 84 -14.92 23.28 -33.24
C ASP A 84 -13.76 23.06 -32.25
N GLY A 85 -13.36 24.12 -31.53
CA GLY A 85 -12.20 24.05 -30.64
C GLY A 85 -12.42 23.19 -29.39
N PRO A 86 -13.57 23.33 -28.69
CA PRO A 86 -13.96 22.46 -27.58
C PRO A 86 -14.59 21.13 -28.05
N GLU A 87 -14.63 20.15 -27.14
CA GLU A 87 -15.06 18.77 -27.40
C GLU A 87 -16.14 18.28 -26.40
N ASP A 88 -16.79 17.14 -26.68
CA ASP A 88 -17.79 16.49 -25.78
C ASP A 88 -17.15 15.76 -24.57
N VAL A 89 -16.33 16.49 -23.82
CA VAL A 89 -15.69 16.04 -22.57
C VAL A 89 -16.75 15.58 -21.56
N PHE A 90 -17.90 16.25 -21.49
CA PHE A 90 -18.98 15.94 -20.55
C PHE A 90 -19.66 14.61 -20.89
N GLY A 91 -19.95 14.34 -22.16
CA GLY A 91 -20.45 13.05 -22.62
C GLY A 91 -19.47 11.91 -22.30
N GLY A 92 -18.18 12.12 -22.51
CA GLY A 92 -17.14 11.16 -22.09
C GLY A 92 -17.12 10.91 -20.58
N MET A 93 -17.20 11.96 -19.76
CA MET A 93 -17.22 11.85 -18.30
C MET A 93 -18.51 11.22 -17.77
N ASP A 94 -19.67 11.48 -18.38
CA ASP A 94 -20.96 10.96 -17.92
C ASP A 94 -21.04 9.43 -18.01
N LEU A 95 -20.27 8.81 -18.93
CA LEU A 95 -20.16 7.36 -19.02
C LEU A 95 -19.51 6.71 -17.79
N ILE A 96 -18.79 7.46 -16.95
CA ILE A 96 -18.15 6.94 -15.71
C ILE A 96 -19.18 6.27 -14.79
N LYS A 97 -20.42 6.77 -14.73
CA LYS A 97 -21.50 6.18 -13.90
C LYS A 97 -21.91 4.77 -14.34
N THR A 98 -21.65 4.44 -15.60
CA THR A 98 -21.99 3.13 -16.20
C THR A 98 -20.87 2.10 -16.02
N VAL A 99 -19.68 2.54 -15.61
CA VAL A 99 -18.54 1.66 -15.36
C VAL A 99 -18.84 0.74 -14.18
N GLN A 100 -18.65 -0.57 -14.37
CA GLN A 100 -18.88 -1.57 -13.34
C GLN A 100 -17.76 -1.61 -12.28
N TRP A 101 -17.78 -0.62 -11.39
CA TRP A 101 -16.78 -0.50 -10.32
C TRP A 101 -16.94 -1.59 -9.25
N ARG A 102 -15.83 -2.24 -8.90
CA ARG A 102 -15.79 -3.23 -7.81
C ARG A 102 -15.93 -2.55 -6.44
N LEU A 103 -16.59 -3.23 -5.51
CA LEU A 103 -16.68 -2.78 -4.11
C LEU A 103 -15.30 -2.76 -3.46
N ASN A 104 -15.05 -1.80 -2.56
CA ASN A 104 -13.79 -1.69 -1.79
C ASN A 104 -12.52 -1.76 -2.66
N SER A 105 -12.56 -1.13 -3.84
CA SER A 105 -11.42 -1.04 -4.76
C SER A 105 -10.84 0.37 -4.80
N THR A 106 -9.54 0.47 -5.08
CA THR A 106 -8.94 1.74 -5.51
C THR A 106 -9.45 2.03 -6.92
N ARG A 107 -10.09 3.17 -7.11
CA ARG A 107 -10.68 3.57 -8.40
C ARG A 107 -9.89 4.75 -8.94
N VAL A 108 -9.33 4.59 -10.12
CA VAL A 108 -8.47 5.60 -10.76
C VAL A 108 -9.06 5.92 -12.12
N VAL A 109 -9.23 7.21 -12.39
CA VAL A 109 -9.59 7.73 -13.71
C VAL A 109 -8.40 8.51 -14.24
N ILE A 110 -8.01 8.21 -15.48
CA ILE A 110 -6.96 8.91 -16.21
C ILE A 110 -7.60 9.48 -17.45
N HIS A 111 -7.85 10.79 -17.44
CA HIS A 111 -8.42 11.52 -18.55
C HIS A 111 -7.30 12.21 -19.32
N ILE A 112 -7.14 11.96 -20.62
CA ILE A 112 -6.15 12.63 -21.46
C ILE A 112 -6.85 13.37 -22.59
N ALA A 113 -6.53 14.65 -22.78
CA ALA A 113 -7.11 15.49 -23.84
C ALA A 113 -6.17 16.64 -24.22
N ASP A 114 -6.35 17.17 -25.44
CA ASP A 114 -5.71 18.41 -25.90
C ASP A 114 -6.67 19.60 -25.98
N ALA A 115 -7.99 19.35 -25.99
CA ALA A 115 -9.04 20.37 -26.05
C ALA A 115 -9.89 20.49 -24.77
N PRO A 116 -10.48 21.68 -24.48
CA PRO A 116 -11.39 21.88 -23.36
C PRO A 116 -12.83 21.40 -23.66
N CYS A 117 -13.68 21.37 -22.64
CA CYS A 117 -15.11 21.08 -22.80
C CYS A 117 -15.89 22.28 -23.33
N HIS A 118 -17.03 22.04 -23.99
CA HIS A 118 -17.95 23.12 -24.37
C HIS A 118 -18.45 23.93 -23.18
N GLY A 119 -18.77 25.20 -23.44
CA GLY A 119 -19.17 26.19 -22.45
C GLY A 119 -18.16 27.33 -22.40
N SER A 120 -18.60 28.52 -22.77
CA SER A 120 -17.74 29.71 -22.86
C SER A 120 -17.04 30.07 -21.55
N GLU A 121 -17.56 29.62 -20.40
CA GLU A 121 -16.90 29.77 -19.12
C GLU A 121 -15.58 28.96 -19.00
N TYR A 122 -15.39 27.87 -19.74
CA TYR A 122 -14.24 26.97 -19.58
C TYR A 122 -13.02 27.32 -20.43
N HIS A 123 -13.18 28.14 -21.48
CA HIS A 123 -12.09 28.46 -22.41
C HIS A 123 -12.26 29.80 -23.12
N GLY A 124 -11.45 30.05 -24.16
CA GLY A 124 -11.52 31.24 -25.04
C GLY A 124 -11.66 30.92 -26.53
N PHE A 125 -11.87 29.64 -26.90
CA PHE A 125 -12.07 29.20 -28.29
C PHE A 125 -13.43 29.61 -28.85
N LYS A 126 -13.54 29.57 -30.19
CA LYS A 126 -14.83 29.58 -30.87
C LYS A 126 -15.56 28.28 -30.52
N ASP A 127 -16.79 28.42 -30.04
CA ASP A 127 -17.59 27.34 -29.47
C ASP A 127 -18.98 27.30 -30.11
N ASN A 128 -19.35 26.16 -30.68
CA ASN A 128 -20.67 25.90 -31.27
C ASN A 128 -21.74 25.63 -30.19
N HIS A 129 -21.30 25.30 -28.97
CA HIS A 129 -22.13 25.03 -27.80
C HIS A 129 -21.74 25.92 -26.59
N PRO A 130 -21.79 27.27 -26.74
CA PRO A 130 -21.26 28.21 -25.73
C PRO A 130 -22.02 28.21 -24.41
N LYS A 131 -23.20 27.58 -24.36
CA LYS A 131 -24.04 27.40 -23.16
C LYS A 131 -23.72 26.10 -22.39
N GLY A 132 -22.71 25.34 -22.82
CA GLY A 132 -22.35 24.04 -22.27
C GLY A 132 -22.97 22.87 -23.03
N ASP A 133 -22.98 21.71 -22.39
CA ASP A 133 -23.43 20.44 -22.97
C ASP A 133 -24.90 20.48 -23.48
N PRO A 134 -25.15 20.18 -24.76
CA PRO A 134 -26.50 20.16 -25.34
C PRO A 134 -27.46 19.11 -24.77
N ASN A 135 -26.93 18.04 -24.15
CA ASN A 135 -27.73 16.98 -23.52
C ASN A 135 -28.12 17.33 -22.07
N GLY A 136 -27.72 18.50 -21.57
CA GLY A 136 -28.03 18.98 -20.23
C GLY A 136 -27.16 18.36 -19.14
N ILE A 137 -26.01 17.77 -19.50
CA ILE A 137 -25.04 17.28 -18.51
C ILE A 137 -24.41 18.51 -17.84
N SER A 138 -24.43 18.56 -16.51
CA SER A 138 -23.82 19.65 -15.75
C SER A 138 -22.51 19.22 -15.10
N LEU A 139 -21.59 20.18 -14.91
CA LEU A 139 -20.35 19.94 -14.18
C LEU A 139 -20.61 19.37 -12.78
N ASP A 140 -21.61 19.92 -12.07
CA ASP A 140 -21.95 19.48 -10.71
C ASP A 140 -22.36 18.01 -10.68
N SER A 141 -23.21 17.57 -11.61
CA SER A 141 -23.61 16.16 -11.73
C SER A 141 -22.39 15.24 -11.93
N LEU A 142 -21.45 15.64 -12.79
CA LEU A 142 -20.23 14.87 -13.05
C LEU A 142 -19.31 14.80 -11.82
N LEU A 143 -19.09 15.93 -11.14
CA LEU A 143 -18.20 16.00 -9.98
C LEU A 143 -18.81 15.31 -8.74
N GLU A 144 -20.13 15.38 -8.56
CA GLU A 144 -20.85 14.62 -7.55
C GLU A 144 -20.70 13.11 -7.78
N GLN A 145 -20.77 12.64 -9.03
CA GLN A 145 -20.51 11.24 -9.37
C GLN A 145 -19.07 10.84 -9.03
N ILE A 146 -18.07 11.65 -9.39
CA ILE A 146 -16.66 11.42 -9.03
C ILE A 146 -16.50 11.31 -7.51
N ASN A 147 -17.18 12.18 -6.75
CA ASN A 147 -17.12 12.17 -5.30
C ASN A 147 -17.78 10.91 -4.71
N LYS A 148 -19.01 10.61 -5.13
CA LYS A 148 -19.81 9.47 -4.69
C LYS A 148 -19.13 8.13 -4.99
N LEU A 149 -18.53 8.00 -6.16
CA LEU A 149 -17.81 6.80 -6.57
C LEU A 149 -16.41 6.71 -5.97
N ASN A 150 -15.97 7.71 -5.20
CA ASN A 150 -14.66 7.77 -4.59
C ASN A 150 -13.50 7.61 -5.59
N LEU A 151 -13.59 8.34 -6.72
CA LEU A 151 -12.59 8.24 -7.78
C LEU A 151 -11.37 9.12 -7.49
N ASN A 152 -10.19 8.61 -7.80
CA ASN A 152 -8.97 9.42 -7.93
C ASN A 152 -8.88 9.86 -9.39
N TYR A 153 -9.08 11.14 -9.66
CA TYR A 153 -9.21 11.67 -11.01
C TYR A 153 -7.93 12.45 -11.40
N TYR A 154 -7.30 12.01 -12.48
CA TYR A 154 -6.10 12.62 -13.03
C TYR A 154 -6.35 13.12 -14.46
N PHE A 155 -5.98 14.37 -14.73
CA PHE A 155 -6.13 14.98 -16.05
C PHE A 155 -4.76 15.16 -16.72
N GLY A 156 -4.47 14.38 -17.75
CA GLY A 156 -3.31 14.53 -18.62
C GLY A 156 -3.58 15.59 -19.67
N HIS A 157 -2.96 16.76 -19.53
CA HIS A 157 -3.08 17.83 -20.51
C HIS A 157 -1.99 17.72 -21.57
N VAL A 158 -2.38 17.64 -22.84
CA VAL A 158 -1.44 17.73 -23.96
C VAL A 158 -1.04 19.19 -24.20
N ASP A 159 -1.99 20.10 -24.03
CA ASP A 159 -1.76 21.54 -24.07
C ASP A 159 -2.46 22.23 -22.89
N LEU A 160 -1.65 22.71 -21.95
CA LEU A 160 -2.14 23.41 -20.76
C LEU A 160 -2.76 24.76 -21.11
N SER A 161 -2.33 25.39 -22.21
CA SER A 161 -2.88 26.69 -22.61
C SER A 161 -4.34 26.59 -23.09
N SER A 162 -4.69 25.44 -23.67
CA SER A 162 -6.03 25.13 -24.14
C SER A 162 -6.96 24.62 -23.02
N THR A 163 -6.45 23.76 -22.13
CA THR A 163 -7.26 23.05 -21.12
C THR A 163 -7.16 23.62 -19.70
N GLY A 164 -6.19 24.50 -19.43
CA GLY A 164 -5.87 24.95 -18.06
C GLY A 164 -7.04 25.61 -17.33
N LYS A 165 -7.77 26.51 -17.99
CA LYS A 165 -8.94 27.19 -17.41
C LYS A 165 -10.04 26.21 -17.02
N MET A 166 -10.32 25.21 -17.86
CA MET A 166 -11.27 24.13 -17.57
C MET A 166 -10.82 23.33 -16.34
N ILE A 167 -9.56 22.90 -16.31
CA ILE A 167 -8.99 22.11 -15.21
C ILE A 167 -9.11 22.88 -13.88
N ASP A 168 -8.77 24.17 -13.87
CA ASP A 168 -8.86 25.02 -12.69
C ASP A 168 -10.31 25.16 -12.17
N ILE A 169 -11.28 25.32 -13.08
CA ILE A 169 -12.70 25.37 -12.73
C ILE A 169 -13.16 24.03 -12.15
N PHE A 170 -12.79 22.91 -12.77
CA PHE A 170 -13.17 21.58 -12.29
C PHE A 170 -12.55 21.30 -10.90
N ASP A 171 -11.26 21.60 -10.71
CA ASP A 171 -10.57 21.39 -9.43
C ASP A 171 -11.15 22.27 -8.32
N LYS A 172 -11.43 23.55 -8.62
CA LYS A 172 -12.09 24.44 -7.67
C LYS A 172 -13.46 23.89 -7.27
N ARG A 173 -14.27 23.49 -8.26
CA ARG A 173 -15.64 23.04 -8.00
C ARG A 173 -15.69 21.71 -7.25
N ILE A 174 -14.79 20.75 -7.54
CA ILE A 174 -14.76 19.48 -6.80
C ILE A 174 -14.29 19.69 -5.36
N ARG A 175 -13.39 20.64 -5.09
CA ARG A 175 -13.00 21.00 -3.72
C ARG A 175 -14.17 21.57 -2.94
N GLU A 176 -15.02 22.39 -3.56
CA GLU A 176 -16.24 22.90 -2.93
C GLU A 176 -17.23 21.76 -2.61
N ILE A 177 -17.56 20.91 -3.61
CA ILE A 177 -18.51 19.79 -3.45
C ILE A 177 -18.02 18.74 -2.43
N SER A 178 -16.71 18.52 -2.36
CA SER A 178 -16.11 17.51 -1.48
C SER A 178 -15.57 18.06 -0.16
N GLU A 179 -15.83 19.34 0.17
CA GLU A 179 -15.28 19.99 1.37
C GLU A 179 -13.74 19.84 1.50
N ASN A 180 -13.03 20.09 0.40
CA ASN A 180 -11.58 19.95 0.25
C ASN A 180 -11.03 18.52 0.43
N GLN A 181 -11.88 17.49 0.46
CA GLN A 181 -11.42 16.11 0.57
C GLN A 181 -10.90 15.52 -0.75
N ARG A 182 -11.24 16.14 -1.89
CA ARG A 182 -10.79 15.75 -3.22
C ARG A 182 -10.21 16.93 -3.99
N GLN A 183 -9.42 16.55 -4.99
CA GLN A 183 -8.88 17.45 -6.00
C GLN A 183 -8.75 16.69 -7.32
N ILE A 184 -8.84 17.43 -8.42
CA ILE A 184 -8.42 16.97 -9.73
C ILE A 184 -6.94 17.33 -9.88
N SER A 185 -6.12 16.33 -10.07
CA SER A 185 -4.67 16.54 -10.26
C SER A 185 -4.34 16.47 -11.74
N SER A 186 -3.69 17.50 -12.26
CA SER A 186 -3.27 17.52 -13.66
C SER A 186 -1.80 17.09 -13.81
N PHE A 187 -1.46 16.59 -15.00
CA PHE A 187 -0.08 16.26 -15.36
C PHE A 187 0.17 16.53 -16.84
N ASP A 188 1.42 16.86 -17.17
CA ASP A 188 1.84 17.07 -18.55
C ASP A 188 1.85 15.74 -19.31
N SER A 189 1.05 15.66 -20.38
CA SER A 189 1.00 14.56 -21.34
C SER A 189 1.39 14.98 -22.75
N LYS A 190 2.09 16.11 -22.90
CA LYS A 190 2.60 16.60 -24.20
C LYS A 190 3.73 15.71 -24.72
N ASP A 191 4.66 15.34 -23.82
CA ASP A 191 5.74 14.40 -24.13
C ASP A 191 5.27 12.97 -23.90
N THR A 192 4.89 12.34 -25.00
CA THR A 192 4.37 10.98 -25.02
C THR A 192 5.37 9.94 -24.52
N SER A 193 6.68 10.19 -24.60
CA SER A 193 7.69 9.24 -24.14
C SER A 193 7.70 9.04 -22.61
N THR A 194 7.17 10.01 -21.86
CA THR A 194 7.14 9.98 -20.38
C THR A 194 5.75 9.71 -19.80
N ILE A 195 4.69 9.67 -20.64
CA ILE A 195 3.31 9.45 -20.21
C ILE A 195 3.18 8.15 -19.42
N SER A 196 3.74 7.05 -19.93
CA SER A 196 3.70 5.74 -19.27
C SER A 196 4.25 5.79 -17.84
N GLU A 197 5.42 6.39 -17.64
CA GLU A 197 6.06 6.47 -16.31
C GLU A 197 5.25 7.37 -15.36
N ARG A 198 4.70 8.49 -15.87
CA ARG A 198 3.87 9.41 -15.10
C ARG A 198 2.59 8.74 -14.63
N ILE A 199 1.85 8.14 -15.57
CA ILE A 199 0.63 7.38 -15.28
C ILE A 199 0.93 6.29 -14.25
N PHE A 200 2.02 5.54 -14.46
CA PHE A 200 2.46 4.50 -13.55
C PHE A 200 2.60 5.06 -12.12
N LYS A 201 3.36 6.15 -11.92
CA LYS A 201 3.53 6.81 -10.61
C LYS A 201 2.20 7.29 -9.99
N LEU A 202 1.27 7.78 -10.79
CA LEU A 202 -0.05 8.24 -10.31
C LEU A 202 -0.91 7.07 -9.83
N VAL A 203 -0.90 5.97 -10.57
CA VAL A 203 -1.57 4.71 -10.19
C VAL A 203 -0.94 4.14 -8.91
N GLU A 204 0.40 4.07 -8.83
CA GLU A 204 1.11 3.64 -7.61
C GLU A 204 0.71 4.49 -6.40
N ARG A 205 0.67 5.83 -6.56
CA ARG A 205 0.26 6.77 -5.51
C ARG A 205 -1.19 6.54 -5.07
N SER A 206 -2.11 6.33 -6.01
CA SER A 206 -3.52 6.05 -5.69
C SER A 206 -3.70 4.74 -4.93
N ILE A 207 -2.99 3.69 -5.35
CA ILE A 207 -2.99 2.41 -4.64
C ILE A 207 -2.39 2.58 -3.25
N SER A 208 -1.31 3.37 -3.13
CA SER A 208 -0.68 3.71 -1.86
C SER A 208 -1.62 4.42 -0.89
N ILE A 209 -2.26 5.51 -1.33
CA ILE A 209 -3.20 6.27 -0.50
C ILE A 209 -4.42 5.41 -0.15
N GLY A 210 -4.94 4.64 -1.10
CA GLY A 210 -6.03 3.70 -0.87
C GLY A 210 -5.67 2.70 0.22
N LYS A 211 -4.47 2.13 0.16
CA LYS A 211 -3.93 1.26 1.22
C LYS A 211 -3.70 1.99 2.52
N SER A 212 -3.16 3.20 2.55
CA SER A 212 -2.91 3.94 3.79
C SER A 212 -4.22 4.39 4.46
N LYS A 213 -5.25 4.76 3.68
CA LYS A 213 -6.61 5.02 4.18
C LYS A 213 -7.27 3.74 4.65
N LEU A 214 -7.14 2.65 3.90
CA LEU A 214 -7.51 1.32 4.38
C LEU A 214 -6.78 1.05 5.68
N THR A 215 -5.45 1.17 5.78
CA THR A 215 -4.62 0.93 6.97
C THR A 215 -5.04 1.83 8.12
N ALA A 216 -5.39 3.09 7.87
CA ALA A 216 -5.98 3.99 8.86
C ALA A 216 -7.40 3.55 9.27
N MET A 217 -8.20 2.97 8.37
CA MET A 217 -9.43 2.22 8.66
C MET A 217 -9.16 0.83 9.26
N TYR A 218 -7.96 0.27 9.12
CA TYR A 218 -7.55 -0.96 9.80
C TYR A 218 -7.21 -0.62 11.26
N LEU A 219 -6.67 0.58 11.49
CA LEU A 219 -6.41 1.17 12.80
C LEU A 219 -7.67 1.77 13.46
N LYS A 220 -8.64 2.23 12.68
CA LYS A 220 -9.99 2.56 13.17
C LYS A 220 -10.85 1.30 13.13
N HIS A 221 -10.92 0.59 14.25
CA HIS A 221 -11.76 -0.61 14.41
C HIS A 221 -13.14 -0.41 13.77
N GLY A 222 -13.46 -1.26 12.79
CA GLY A 222 -14.80 -1.29 12.20
C GLY A 222 -15.81 -1.85 13.21
N GLU A 223 -17.10 -1.62 12.98
CA GLU A 223 -18.19 -2.08 13.86
C GLU A 223 -18.21 -3.60 14.09
N ASP A 224 -17.51 -4.39 13.26
CA ASP A 224 -17.37 -5.85 13.37
C ASP A 224 -16.15 -6.35 14.19
N ASP A 225 -15.14 -5.51 14.46
CA ASP A 225 -13.93 -5.91 15.21
C ASP A 225 -14.16 -5.82 16.72
N LYS A 226 -14.82 -6.83 17.29
CA LYS A 226 -15.01 -6.89 18.75
C LYS A 226 -13.66 -7.13 19.44
N ILE A 227 -13.36 -6.35 20.46
CA ILE A 227 -12.21 -6.61 21.35
C ILE A 227 -12.47 -7.93 22.08
N ARG A 228 -11.49 -8.85 22.08
CA ARG A 228 -11.56 -10.09 22.85
C ARG A 228 -11.67 -9.75 24.33
N LYS A 229 -12.47 -10.49 25.09
CA LYS A 229 -12.46 -10.40 26.55
C LYS A 229 -11.22 -11.11 27.08
N TYR A 230 -10.41 -10.44 27.88
CA TYR A 230 -9.22 -11.01 28.53
C TYR A 230 -8.98 -10.38 29.89
N THR A 231 -8.18 -11.06 30.70
CA THR A 231 -7.65 -10.58 31.99
C THR A 231 -6.13 -10.74 31.94
N ILE A 232 -5.38 -9.72 32.35
CA ILE A 232 -3.92 -9.80 32.39
C ILE A 232 -3.49 -10.50 33.68
N VAL A 233 -2.69 -11.57 33.56
CA VAL A 233 -2.08 -12.31 34.67
C VAL A 233 -0.57 -12.30 34.49
N LYS A 234 0.15 -11.54 35.31
CA LYS A 234 1.60 -11.32 35.16
C LYS A 234 2.43 -12.47 35.70
N GLU A 235 1.88 -13.24 36.62
CA GLU A 235 2.54 -14.37 37.26
C GLU A 235 2.67 -15.53 36.27
N GLU A 236 3.82 -16.21 36.28
CA GLU A 236 4.00 -17.40 35.46
C GLU A 236 3.02 -18.52 35.88
N PRO A 237 2.44 -19.25 34.92
CA PRO A 237 1.53 -20.34 35.22
C PRO A 237 2.29 -21.57 35.75
N ASP A 238 1.57 -22.43 36.45
CA ASP A 238 2.04 -23.79 36.73
C ASP A 238 1.97 -24.63 35.45
N TYR A 239 3.09 -24.72 34.73
CA TYR A 239 3.20 -25.44 33.46
C TYR A 239 2.84 -26.94 33.55
N THR A 240 2.83 -27.54 34.74
CA THR A 240 2.43 -28.94 34.92
C THR A 240 0.93 -29.13 34.74
N LYS A 241 0.13 -28.09 35.06
CA LYS A 241 -1.34 -28.09 34.94
C LYS A 241 -1.84 -27.72 33.54
N LEU A 242 -0.99 -27.12 32.71
CA LEU A 242 -1.36 -26.75 31.35
C LEU A 242 -1.42 -27.97 30.43
N THR A 243 -2.40 -27.95 29.52
CA THR A 243 -2.62 -29.01 28.53
C THR A 243 -1.76 -28.77 27.29
N LEU A 244 -1.23 -29.84 26.75
CA LEU A 244 -0.46 -29.82 25.51
C LEU A 244 -1.42 -29.77 24.32
N VAL A 245 -1.28 -28.76 23.47
CA VAL A 245 -2.13 -28.57 22.29
C VAL A 245 -1.31 -28.78 21.03
N SER A 246 -1.75 -29.70 20.17
CA SER A 246 -1.11 -29.95 18.88
C SER A 246 -1.45 -28.84 17.87
N MET A 247 -0.44 -28.31 17.20
CA MET A 247 -0.52 -27.17 16.29
C MET A 247 0.38 -27.40 15.08
N LEU A 248 0.00 -26.85 13.92
CA LEU A 248 0.87 -26.79 12.74
C LEU A 248 1.77 -25.55 12.87
N GLU A 249 3.07 -25.76 12.99
CA GLU A 249 4.08 -24.70 13.06
C GLU A 249 4.68 -24.45 11.68
N THR A 250 4.54 -23.22 11.18
CA THR A 250 5.20 -22.73 9.99
C THR A 250 6.42 -21.88 10.38
N LYS A 251 7.59 -22.24 9.84
CA LYS A 251 8.85 -21.51 9.97
C LYS A 251 9.27 -20.92 8.63
N ALA A 252 9.71 -19.66 8.63
CA ALA A 252 10.39 -19.07 7.49
C ALA A 252 11.82 -19.62 7.36
N LYS A 253 12.25 -19.92 6.14
CA LYS A 253 13.67 -20.15 5.85
C LYS A 253 14.40 -18.82 5.87
N PHE A 254 15.61 -18.83 6.44
CA PHE A 254 16.42 -17.62 6.53
C PHE A 254 16.87 -17.18 5.12
N PRO A 255 16.66 -15.90 4.74
CA PRO A 255 17.03 -15.44 3.40
C PRO A 255 18.54 -15.37 3.19
N SER A 256 18.98 -15.61 1.96
CA SER A 256 20.40 -15.52 1.57
C SER A 256 20.86 -14.09 1.27
N ASP A 257 19.99 -13.26 0.68
CA ASP A 257 20.34 -11.92 0.17
C ASP A 257 19.29 -10.87 0.58
N ILE A 258 19.76 -9.72 1.10
CA ILE A 258 18.87 -8.64 1.56
C ILE A 258 18.08 -8.00 0.41
N LEU A 259 18.73 -7.73 -0.73
CA LEU A 259 18.07 -7.01 -1.83
C LEU A 259 17.00 -7.88 -2.49
N ALA A 260 17.24 -9.19 -2.59
CA ALA A 260 16.26 -10.17 -3.01
C ALA A 260 15.03 -10.13 -2.10
N CYS A 261 15.19 -10.04 -0.78
CA CYS A 261 14.07 -9.94 0.17
C CYS A 261 13.17 -8.72 -0.06
N LEU A 262 13.73 -7.64 -0.63
CA LEU A 262 12.97 -6.42 -0.91
C LEU A 262 12.27 -6.45 -2.27
N SER A 263 12.62 -7.38 -3.15
CA SER A 263 12.00 -7.54 -4.48
C SER A 263 10.52 -7.91 -4.36
N SER A 264 9.67 -7.32 -5.20
CA SER A 264 8.24 -7.66 -5.28
C SER A 264 7.97 -9.12 -5.64
N SER A 265 8.95 -9.81 -6.25
CA SER A 265 8.89 -11.23 -6.59
C SER A 265 9.38 -12.18 -5.49
N PHE A 266 9.83 -11.65 -4.35
CA PHE A 266 10.31 -12.49 -3.26
C PHE A 266 9.14 -13.23 -2.61
N GLU A 267 9.26 -14.55 -2.59
CA GLU A 267 8.39 -15.42 -1.84
C GLU A 267 9.16 -16.05 -0.69
N MET A 268 8.67 -15.85 0.53
CA MET A 268 9.25 -16.43 1.72
C MET A 268 9.10 -17.95 1.68
N ALA A 269 10.20 -18.67 1.50
CA ALA A 269 10.20 -20.11 1.59
C ALA A 269 9.90 -20.55 3.03
N ILE A 270 8.97 -21.50 3.18
CA ILE A 270 8.50 -21.98 4.49
C ILE A 270 8.76 -23.47 4.70
N ASN A 271 8.76 -23.90 5.95
CA ASN A 271 8.72 -25.29 6.38
C ASN A 271 7.61 -25.45 7.43
N GLU A 272 6.79 -26.47 7.29
CA GLU A 272 5.69 -26.77 8.20
C GLU A 272 5.94 -28.09 8.94
N THR A 273 5.72 -28.09 10.26
CA THR A 273 5.85 -29.27 11.10
C THR A 273 4.77 -29.26 12.18
N MET A 274 4.30 -30.44 12.57
CA MET A 274 3.44 -30.55 13.75
C MET A 274 4.30 -30.38 15.00
N VAL A 275 3.79 -29.62 15.96
CA VAL A 275 4.37 -29.42 17.29
C VAL A 275 3.27 -29.44 18.33
N SER A 276 3.64 -29.65 19.58
CA SER A 276 2.70 -29.57 20.69
C SER A 276 3.18 -28.56 21.73
N ILE A 277 2.33 -27.59 22.07
CA ILE A 277 2.70 -26.46 22.94
C ILE A 277 1.71 -26.37 24.09
N LYS A 278 2.21 -26.09 25.29
CA LYS A 278 1.37 -25.65 26.41
C LYS A 278 1.34 -24.12 26.41
N MET A 279 0.14 -23.54 26.49
CA MET A 279 -0.08 -22.09 26.53
C MET A 279 -0.92 -21.74 27.76
N SER A 280 -0.67 -20.59 28.39
CA SER A 280 -1.51 -20.07 29.48
C SER A 280 -2.90 -19.67 28.99
N ASP A 281 -3.91 -19.81 29.86
CA ASP A 281 -5.29 -19.41 29.55
C ASP A 281 -5.47 -17.88 29.47
N HIS A 282 -4.61 -17.15 30.17
CA HIS A 282 -4.65 -15.69 30.25
C HIS A 282 -3.35 -15.08 29.70
N PRO A 283 -3.45 -13.93 29.00
CA PRO A 283 -2.27 -13.19 28.59
C PRO A 283 -1.58 -12.53 29.80
N PHE A 284 -0.27 -12.39 29.73
CA PHE A 284 0.52 -11.69 30.75
C PHE A 284 0.88 -10.26 30.37
N SER A 285 0.75 -9.92 29.09
CA SER A 285 1.04 -8.59 28.58
C SER A 285 0.20 -8.30 27.33
N GLU A 286 0.11 -7.02 27.00
CA GLU A 286 -0.61 -6.52 25.85
C GLU A 286 0.17 -5.41 25.12
N GLY A 287 0.16 -5.44 23.79
CA GLY A 287 0.66 -4.37 22.93
C GLY A 287 -0.48 -3.62 22.25
N ALA A 288 -0.19 -2.72 21.30
CA ALA A 288 -1.25 -1.97 20.62
C ALA A 288 -2.33 -2.85 19.95
N SER A 289 -1.92 -4.00 19.40
CA SER A 289 -2.80 -4.87 18.60
C SER A 289 -2.80 -6.34 19.01
N ARG A 290 -1.93 -6.76 19.95
CA ARG A 290 -1.74 -8.17 20.31
C ARG A 290 -1.72 -8.39 21.82
N LEU A 291 -2.11 -9.59 22.21
CA LEU A 291 -2.00 -10.15 23.56
C LEU A 291 -0.85 -11.15 23.56
N ALA A 292 -0.06 -11.18 24.63
CA ALA A 292 1.06 -12.10 24.81
C ALA A 292 0.76 -13.10 25.94
N TYR A 293 0.99 -14.38 25.67
CA TYR A 293 0.70 -15.51 26.55
C TYR A 293 1.99 -16.26 26.87
N TYR A 294 2.09 -16.78 28.09
CA TYR A 294 3.18 -17.69 28.45
C TYR A 294 2.99 -19.02 27.74
N GLY A 295 4.09 -19.66 27.35
CA GLY A 295 4.06 -21.03 26.89
C GLY A 295 5.35 -21.78 27.11
N ILE A 296 5.28 -23.09 26.93
CA ILE A 296 6.43 -23.99 26.97
C ILE A 296 6.28 -25.00 25.83
N ASP A 297 7.39 -25.25 25.12
CA ASP A 297 7.42 -26.25 24.05
C ASP A 297 7.71 -27.66 24.57
N GLU A 298 7.70 -28.65 23.68
CA GLU A 298 7.94 -30.08 24.00
C GLU A 298 9.32 -30.34 24.63
N LEU A 299 10.28 -29.43 24.45
CA LEU A 299 11.64 -29.53 25.01
C LEU A 299 11.77 -28.79 26.34
N GLY A 300 10.68 -28.24 26.88
CA GLY A 300 10.70 -27.50 28.13
C GLY A 300 11.22 -26.06 28.01
N ARG A 301 11.32 -25.51 26.78
CA ARG A 301 11.81 -24.14 26.58
C ARG A 301 10.67 -23.15 26.71
N LYS A 302 10.89 -22.07 27.46
CA LYS A 302 9.95 -20.96 27.61
C LYS A 302 9.79 -20.20 26.29
N ILE A 303 8.55 -19.98 25.89
CA ILE A 303 8.15 -19.28 24.67
C ILE A 303 7.03 -18.27 24.98
N VAL A 304 6.84 -17.32 24.07
CA VAL A 304 5.73 -16.37 24.09
C VAL A 304 4.86 -16.63 22.88
N LEU A 305 3.56 -16.82 23.11
CA LEU A 305 2.56 -16.89 22.06
C LEU A 305 1.84 -15.55 21.98
N LYS A 306 1.63 -15.03 20.77
CA LYS A 306 0.91 -13.77 20.57
C LYS A 306 -0.30 -13.97 19.66
N GLN A 307 -1.40 -13.35 20.06
CA GLN A 307 -2.67 -13.37 19.34
C GLN A 307 -3.19 -11.94 19.13
N SER A 308 -3.92 -11.69 18.05
CA SER A 308 -4.64 -10.41 17.89
C SER A 308 -5.62 -10.15 19.04
N LYS A 309 -5.63 -8.90 19.54
CA LYS A 309 -6.62 -8.39 20.52
C LYS A 309 -8.04 -8.38 20.00
N TYR A 310 -8.20 -8.32 18.68
CA TYR A 310 -9.48 -8.14 18.02
C TYR A 310 -9.96 -9.49 17.48
N SER A 311 -11.22 -9.83 17.75
CA SER A 311 -11.90 -10.98 17.18
C SER A 311 -12.59 -10.56 15.89
N GLY A 312 -12.08 -11.05 14.75
CA GLY A 312 -12.62 -10.81 13.42
C GLY A 312 -11.85 -11.65 12.40
N ILE A 313 -12.49 -12.05 11.30
CA ILE A 313 -11.86 -12.87 10.24
C ILE A 313 -10.62 -12.16 9.68
N ARG A 314 -10.69 -10.83 9.57
CA ARG A 314 -9.58 -9.99 9.09
C ARG A 314 -8.39 -9.99 10.04
N GLU A 315 -8.67 -9.83 11.34
CA GLU A 315 -7.67 -9.73 12.40
C GLU A 315 -7.04 -11.09 12.74
N ASN A 316 -7.76 -12.19 12.49
CA ASN A 316 -7.29 -13.58 12.61
C ASN A 316 -6.99 -14.21 11.23
N SER A 317 -6.40 -13.46 10.29
CA SER A 317 -6.08 -13.99 8.95
C SER A 317 -4.67 -14.56 8.87
N LYS A 318 -4.52 -15.72 8.21
CA LYS A 318 -3.20 -16.35 7.94
C LYS A 318 -2.20 -15.35 7.37
N LYS A 319 -2.66 -14.55 6.39
CA LYS A 319 -1.88 -13.52 5.72
C LYS A 319 -1.18 -12.57 6.70
N ARG A 320 -1.90 -12.03 7.69
CA ARG A 320 -1.34 -11.05 8.64
C ARG A 320 -0.21 -11.63 9.48
N TYR A 321 -0.37 -12.86 9.96
CA TYR A 321 0.67 -13.53 10.75
C TYR A 321 1.90 -13.86 9.89
N PHE A 322 1.69 -14.23 8.62
CA PHE A 322 2.77 -14.47 7.68
C PHE A 322 3.53 -13.19 7.31
N GLU A 323 2.83 -12.06 7.12
CA GLU A 323 3.45 -10.74 6.90
C GLU A 323 4.30 -10.32 8.10
N SER A 324 3.82 -10.56 9.34
CA SER A 324 4.59 -10.29 10.55
C SER A 324 5.84 -11.17 10.64
N MET A 325 5.74 -12.45 10.27
CA MET A 325 6.88 -13.37 10.22
C MET A 325 7.89 -12.94 9.16
N GLU A 326 7.43 -12.47 8.00
CA GLU A 326 8.28 -11.91 6.94
C GLU A 326 9.02 -10.65 7.41
N CYS A 327 8.35 -9.71 8.07
CA CYS A 327 9.00 -8.54 8.66
C CYS A 327 10.15 -8.95 9.59
N GLN A 328 9.88 -9.92 10.46
CA GLN A 328 10.84 -10.34 11.48
C GLN A 328 12.05 -11.03 10.86
N ILE A 329 11.85 -11.96 9.90
CA ILE A 329 12.97 -12.67 9.25
C ILE A 329 13.83 -11.74 8.39
N VAL A 330 13.22 -10.77 7.70
CA VAL A 330 13.95 -9.79 6.90
C VAL A 330 14.73 -8.83 7.79
N ALA A 331 14.14 -8.35 8.90
CA ALA A 331 14.85 -7.55 9.89
C ALA A 331 16.02 -8.32 10.53
N SER A 332 15.86 -9.61 10.83
CA SER A 332 16.95 -10.47 11.28
C SER A 332 18.09 -10.56 10.26
N LYS A 333 17.77 -10.62 8.96
CA LYS A 333 18.76 -10.65 7.89
C LYS A 333 19.53 -9.32 7.78
N PHE A 334 18.85 -8.18 7.90
CA PHE A 334 19.52 -6.88 8.06
C PHE A 334 20.45 -6.87 9.29
N ALA A 335 19.97 -7.34 10.44
CA ALA A 335 20.76 -7.36 11.67
C ALA A 335 22.03 -8.21 11.54
N LEU A 336 21.94 -9.37 10.88
CA LEU A 336 23.09 -10.23 10.61
C LEU A 336 24.18 -9.52 9.79
N GLU A 337 23.79 -8.83 8.71
CA GLU A 337 24.74 -8.11 7.86
C GLU A 337 25.31 -6.87 8.56
N PHE A 338 24.48 -6.15 9.32
CA PHE A 338 24.93 -5.04 10.16
C PHE A 338 25.98 -5.48 11.19
N ASN A 339 25.74 -6.60 11.86
CA ASN A 339 26.67 -7.22 12.79
C ASN A 339 27.99 -7.62 12.12
N SER A 340 27.91 -8.21 10.92
CA SER A 340 29.09 -8.56 10.13
C SER A 340 29.97 -7.35 9.83
N LEU A 341 29.37 -6.21 9.45
CA LEU A 341 30.09 -4.96 9.23
C LEU A 341 30.75 -4.42 10.51
N ARG A 342 30.05 -4.53 11.64
CA ARG A 342 30.54 -4.09 12.96
C ARG A 342 31.54 -5.07 13.60
N LYS A 343 31.71 -6.27 13.04
CA LYS A 343 32.45 -7.38 13.65
C LYS A 343 31.95 -7.71 15.07
N SER A 344 30.63 -7.64 15.25
CA SER A 344 29.93 -7.96 16.51
C SER A 344 28.87 -9.03 16.26
N ASP A 345 28.26 -9.54 17.33
CA ASP A 345 27.11 -10.45 17.29
C ASP A 345 26.10 -10.08 18.39
N ASP A 346 26.04 -8.79 18.70
CA ASP A 346 25.27 -8.21 19.80
C ASP A 346 23.83 -7.86 19.40
N PHE A 347 23.54 -7.58 18.13
CA PHE A 347 22.24 -7.04 17.71
C PHE A 347 21.41 -8.10 17.00
N LYS A 348 20.40 -8.68 17.67
CA LYS A 348 19.64 -9.83 17.14
C LYS A 348 18.15 -9.63 17.25
N PHE A 349 17.41 -10.03 16.22
CA PHE A 349 15.96 -10.20 16.31
C PHE A 349 15.62 -11.66 16.62
N ALA A 350 14.73 -11.87 17.58
CA ALA A 350 14.11 -13.16 17.85
C ALA A 350 13.36 -13.64 16.60
N PHE A 351 13.48 -14.92 16.26
CA PHE A 351 12.71 -15.49 15.15
C PHE A 351 11.28 -15.75 15.59
N ALA A 352 10.33 -15.13 14.89
CA ALA A 352 8.93 -15.48 15.00
C ALA A 352 8.60 -16.65 14.07
N LYS A 353 7.67 -17.48 14.51
CA LYS A 353 7.05 -18.55 13.72
C LYS A 353 5.54 -18.41 13.80
N VAL A 354 4.81 -19.01 12.87
CA VAL A 354 3.34 -18.99 12.90
C VAL A 354 2.83 -20.36 13.33
N LEU A 355 1.89 -20.38 14.27
CA LEU A 355 1.17 -21.57 14.69
C LEU A 355 -0.26 -21.50 14.18
N GLN A 356 -0.77 -22.61 13.67
CA GLN A 356 -2.16 -22.81 13.36
C GLN A 356 -2.77 -23.84 14.32
N VAL A 357 -3.81 -23.43 15.03
CA VAL A 357 -4.60 -24.30 15.90
C VAL A 357 -5.85 -24.76 15.17
N GLY A 358 -6.00 -26.07 15.05
CA GLY A 358 -7.13 -26.71 14.38
C GLY A 358 -7.02 -26.76 12.85
N ASN A 359 -7.70 -27.75 12.26
CA ASN A 359 -7.82 -27.98 10.82
C ASN A 359 -9.22 -27.63 10.28
N SER A 360 -10.01 -26.87 11.04
CA SER A 360 -11.42 -26.55 10.71
C SER A 360 -11.54 -25.36 9.75
N GLU A 361 -12.78 -25.04 9.34
CA GLU A 361 -13.11 -23.88 8.49
C GLU A 361 -12.67 -22.52 9.07
N ASN A 362 -12.42 -22.44 10.39
CA ASN A 362 -12.02 -21.21 11.09
C ASN A 362 -10.81 -21.44 12.00
N PRO A 363 -9.60 -21.60 11.42
CA PRO A 363 -8.39 -21.84 12.20
C PRO A 363 -8.01 -20.62 13.05
N VAL A 364 -7.39 -20.87 14.20
CA VAL A 364 -6.80 -19.79 15.03
C VAL A 364 -5.32 -19.70 14.73
N TYR A 365 -4.84 -18.49 14.43
CA TYR A 365 -3.43 -18.24 14.20
C TYR A 365 -2.79 -17.53 15.39
N LEU A 366 -1.57 -17.95 15.71
CA LEU A 366 -0.72 -17.35 16.74
C LEU A 366 0.68 -17.12 16.14
N SER A 367 1.38 -16.09 16.58
CA SER A 367 2.83 -16.01 16.38
C SER A 367 3.55 -16.50 17.63
N VAL A 368 4.62 -17.24 17.48
CA VAL A 368 5.43 -17.74 18.60
C VAL A 368 6.88 -17.31 18.46
N GLU A 369 7.48 -16.90 19.57
CA GLU A 369 8.88 -16.53 19.69
C GLU A 369 9.46 -16.99 21.04
N PRO A 370 10.79 -17.04 21.21
CA PRO A 370 11.41 -17.30 22.50
C PRO A 370 10.95 -16.31 23.57
N PHE A 371 10.79 -16.77 24.80
CA PHE A 371 10.62 -15.85 25.93
C PHE A 371 11.92 -15.08 26.15
N ILE A 372 11.83 -13.76 26.21
CA ILE A 372 12.97 -12.86 26.40
C ILE A 372 12.91 -12.33 27.83
N GLU A 373 13.84 -12.78 28.67
CA GLU A 373 13.93 -12.35 30.06
C GLU A 373 14.67 -11.01 30.18
N GLY A 374 14.08 -10.07 30.93
CA GLY A 374 14.68 -8.78 31.28
C GLY A 374 13.74 -7.60 31.05
N THR A 375 14.29 -6.39 31.13
CA THR A 375 13.52 -5.14 31.00
C THR A 375 13.29 -4.82 29.53
N TYR A 376 12.01 -4.80 29.13
CA TYR A 376 11.61 -4.45 27.78
C TYR A 376 11.74 -2.94 27.53
N GLU A 377 12.39 -2.58 26.45
CA GLU A 377 12.63 -1.21 26.02
C GLU A 377 12.26 -1.00 24.54
N LYS A 378 11.76 0.20 24.22
CA LYS A 378 11.48 0.65 22.85
C LYS A 378 12.42 1.79 22.50
N PHE A 379 13.21 1.61 21.44
CA PHE A 379 14.29 2.51 21.04
C PHE A 379 13.87 3.46 19.92
N ASN A 380 12.99 3.02 19.03
CA ASN A 380 12.29 3.90 18.11
C ASN A 380 10.90 3.34 17.81
N CYS A 381 10.07 4.13 17.12
CA CYS A 381 8.77 3.66 16.64
C CYS A 381 8.59 3.86 15.15
N ASN A 382 7.59 3.17 14.59
CA ASN A 382 7.24 3.29 13.19
C ASN A 382 6.63 4.66 12.79
N ASN A 383 6.46 5.60 13.71
CA ASN A 383 5.83 6.91 13.50
C ASN A 383 6.65 8.12 14.02
N GLY A 384 7.97 7.95 14.23
CA GLY A 384 8.90 9.07 14.47
C GLY A 384 9.30 9.37 15.92
N TYR A 385 9.10 8.43 16.86
CA TYR A 385 9.75 8.48 18.17
C TYR A 385 11.16 7.88 18.10
N THR A 386 12.14 8.53 18.71
CA THR A 386 13.50 8.03 18.93
C THR A 386 13.85 8.19 20.41
N LYS A 387 14.47 7.16 20.98
CA LYS A 387 15.17 7.24 22.27
C LYS A 387 16.60 7.69 21.98
N SER A 388 17.13 8.54 22.85
CA SER A 388 18.49 9.08 22.79
C SER A 388 19.12 9.11 24.19
N GLY A 389 20.43 9.39 24.26
CA GLY A 389 21.16 9.57 25.52
C GLY A 389 21.92 8.36 26.04
N ASP A 390 21.98 7.26 25.27
CA ASP A 390 22.85 6.11 25.59
C ASP A 390 23.34 5.40 24.32
N GLU A 391 24.51 4.74 24.40
CA GLU A 391 25.16 4.05 23.28
C GLU A 391 24.23 3.05 22.58
N PHE A 392 23.35 2.39 23.33
CA PHE A 392 22.42 1.41 22.78
C PHE A 392 21.39 2.07 21.87
N SER A 393 20.90 3.24 22.29
CA SER A 393 20.00 4.05 21.49
C SER A 393 20.66 4.48 20.18
N GLU A 394 21.92 4.93 20.21
CA GLU A 394 22.68 5.29 19.00
C GLU A 394 22.87 4.12 18.04
N ILE A 395 23.20 2.92 18.54
CA ILE A 395 23.33 1.71 17.71
C ILE A 395 22.01 1.39 17.01
N THR A 396 20.88 1.50 17.72
CA THR A 396 19.56 1.20 17.14
C THR A 396 19.16 2.21 16.06
N GLN A 397 19.41 3.51 16.25
CA GLN A 397 19.15 4.51 15.21
C GLN A 397 20.10 4.33 14.01
N THR A 398 21.36 4.02 14.29
CA THR A 398 22.36 3.71 13.26
C THR A 398 21.94 2.51 12.44
N PHE A 399 21.43 1.45 13.07
CA PHE A 399 20.88 0.29 12.37
C PHE A 399 19.73 0.68 11.44
N SER A 400 18.71 1.41 11.94
CA SER A 400 17.62 1.91 11.11
C SER A 400 18.16 2.70 9.90
N HIS A 401 19.00 3.70 10.12
CA HIS A 401 19.58 4.50 9.04
C HIS A 401 20.40 3.65 8.06
N TRP A 402 21.20 2.70 8.55
CA TRP A 402 21.98 1.80 7.72
C TRP A 402 21.09 0.91 6.84
N THR A 403 19.96 0.40 7.35
CA THR A 403 19.02 -0.38 6.53
C THR A 403 18.45 0.43 5.35
N HIS A 404 18.21 1.73 5.56
CA HIS A 404 17.81 2.65 4.50
C HIS A 404 18.91 2.88 3.47
N HIS A 405 20.15 3.05 3.93
CA HIS A 405 21.31 3.21 3.05
C HIS A 405 21.55 1.96 2.18
N ILE A 406 21.68 0.78 2.79
CA ILE A 406 22.05 -0.45 2.08
C ILE A 406 20.94 -0.93 1.13
N SER A 407 19.68 -0.62 1.44
CA SER A 407 18.55 -0.88 0.54
C SER A 407 18.44 0.11 -0.62
N LYS A 408 19.38 1.07 -0.76
CA LYS A 408 19.35 2.16 -1.74
C LYS A 408 18.08 3.02 -1.62
N GLY A 409 17.65 3.24 -0.38
CA GLY A 409 16.48 4.02 -0.03
C GLY A 409 15.14 3.32 -0.27
N ASN A 410 15.13 2.01 -0.51
CA ASN A 410 13.90 1.26 -0.77
C ASN A 410 13.19 0.81 0.50
N ALA A 411 13.91 0.58 1.60
CA ALA A 411 13.31 0.12 2.85
C ALA A 411 14.05 0.61 4.08
N ILE A 412 13.36 0.74 5.21
CA ILE A 412 13.95 1.07 6.51
C ILE A 412 13.30 0.19 7.59
N VAL A 413 14.13 -0.43 8.44
CA VAL A 413 13.68 -1.20 9.59
C VAL A 413 13.49 -0.25 10.78
N VAL A 414 12.33 -0.32 11.41
CA VAL A 414 11.86 0.58 12.47
C VAL A 414 11.11 -0.22 13.54
N ASP A 415 10.58 0.47 14.55
CA ASP A 415 9.94 -0.15 15.71
C ASP A 415 10.91 -1.09 16.44
N ILE A 416 12.15 -0.62 16.62
CA ILE A 416 13.20 -1.37 17.29
C ILE A 416 12.90 -1.40 18.79
N GLN A 417 12.63 -2.61 19.29
CA GLN A 417 12.19 -2.85 20.66
C GLN A 417 12.59 -4.26 21.10
N GLY A 418 12.80 -4.46 22.40
CA GLY A 418 13.23 -5.72 22.97
C GLY A 418 13.95 -5.54 24.29
N VAL A 419 14.92 -6.40 24.59
CA VAL A 419 15.62 -6.41 25.87
C VAL A 419 17.12 -6.27 25.66
N LYS A 420 17.75 -5.45 26.53
CA LYS A 420 19.21 -5.41 26.68
C LYS A 420 19.66 -6.65 27.46
N THR A 421 20.43 -7.51 26.81
CA THR A 421 20.96 -8.77 27.34
C THR A 421 22.48 -8.70 27.49
N HIS A 422 23.11 -9.79 27.96
CA HIS A 422 24.57 -9.92 28.02
C HIS A 422 25.02 -11.18 27.25
N GLN A 423 26.11 -11.05 26.50
CA GLN A 423 26.81 -12.17 25.87
C GLN A 423 27.53 -13.02 26.93
N LYS A 424 27.99 -14.21 26.53
CA LYS A 424 28.72 -15.13 27.42
C LYS A 424 30.03 -14.54 27.97
N ASP A 425 30.65 -13.61 27.24
CA ASP A 425 31.86 -12.90 27.65
C ASP A 425 31.56 -11.63 28.49
N GLY A 426 30.29 -11.42 28.86
CA GLY A 426 29.84 -10.29 29.68
C GLY A 426 29.56 -9.01 28.89
N LYS A 427 29.77 -8.99 27.57
CA LYS A 427 29.50 -7.79 26.76
C LYS A 427 27.99 -7.56 26.60
N PRO A 428 27.55 -6.29 26.50
CA PRO A 428 26.14 -6.00 26.24
C PRO A 428 25.67 -6.55 24.88
N SER A 429 24.39 -6.89 24.81
CA SER A 429 23.70 -7.37 23.60
C SER A 429 22.23 -6.97 23.60
N PHE A 430 21.58 -7.19 22.47
CA PHE A 430 20.20 -6.84 22.21
C PHE A 430 19.48 -8.07 21.68
N LEU A 431 18.41 -8.46 22.36
CA LEU A 431 17.44 -9.40 21.83
C LEU A 431 16.14 -8.64 21.54
N LEU A 432 15.95 -8.34 20.27
CA LEU A 432 14.90 -7.50 19.71
C LEU A 432 13.74 -8.35 19.19
N THR A 433 12.56 -7.77 19.09
CA THR A 433 11.38 -8.46 18.55
C THR A 433 10.39 -7.46 17.95
N ASP A 434 9.43 -7.96 17.18
CA ASP A 434 8.34 -7.20 16.57
C ASP A 434 8.78 -5.94 15.80
N PRO A 435 9.75 -6.03 14.87
CA PRO A 435 10.11 -4.89 14.04
C PRO A 435 8.99 -4.57 13.05
N ALA A 436 9.01 -3.34 12.55
CA ALA A 436 8.29 -2.94 11.35
C ALA A 436 9.28 -2.59 10.23
N ILE A 437 8.84 -2.70 8.98
CA ILE A 437 9.64 -2.30 7.81
C ILE A 437 8.80 -1.37 6.96
N HIS A 438 9.24 -0.12 6.80
CA HIS A 438 8.67 0.74 5.76
C HIS A 438 9.39 0.46 4.46
N SER A 439 8.64 0.25 3.39
CA SER A 439 9.17 -0.07 2.06
C SER A 439 8.46 0.75 0.99
N ARG A 440 9.19 1.11 -0.08
CA ARG A 440 8.59 1.69 -1.28
C ARG A 440 7.62 0.71 -1.96
N ASP A 441 7.84 -0.60 -1.79
CA ASP A 441 6.85 -1.61 -2.13
C ASP A 441 5.85 -1.78 -0.98
N LEU A 442 4.64 -1.26 -1.20
CA LEU A 442 3.56 -1.23 -0.21
C LEU A 442 2.78 -2.54 -0.14
N LEU A 443 3.07 -3.52 -1.00
CA LEU A 443 2.49 -4.86 -0.85
C LEU A 443 3.24 -5.69 0.19
N LYS A 444 4.42 -5.25 0.61
CA LYS A 444 5.24 -5.95 1.59
C LYS A 444 5.01 -5.45 3.01
N PHE A 445 5.34 -6.32 3.96
CA PHE A 445 5.53 -5.99 5.37
C PHE A 445 4.25 -5.53 6.12
N GLY A 446 3.09 -5.92 5.60
CA GLY A 446 1.79 -5.79 6.26
C GLY A 446 1.38 -4.36 6.61
N SER A 447 0.44 -4.23 7.54
CA SER A 447 -0.20 -2.95 7.88
C SER A 447 0.71 -1.94 8.58
N THR A 448 1.87 -2.37 9.07
CA THR A 448 2.85 -1.49 9.73
C THR A 448 3.73 -0.73 8.74
N ASN A 449 3.74 -1.12 7.47
CA ASN A 449 4.44 -0.42 6.39
C ASN A 449 3.69 0.86 6.00
N LEU A 450 4.23 2.01 6.39
CA LEU A 450 3.70 3.34 6.08
C LEU A 450 4.30 3.95 4.80
N GLY A 451 5.08 3.18 4.05
CA GLY A 451 5.67 3.60 2.79
C GLY A 451 6.66 4.75 2.91
N SER A 452 6.83 5.49 1.80
CA SER A 452 7.70 6.66 1.73
C SER A 452 7.45 7.69 2.84
N PRO A 453 6.20 8.03 3.24
CA PRO A 453 5.96 8.91 4.38
C PRO A 453 6.61 8.42 5.68
N GLY A 454 6.51 7.12 5.98
CA GLY A 454 7.17 6.52 7.15
C GLY A 454 8.70 6.59 7.04
N ILE A 455 9.25 6.33 5.85
CA ILE A 455 10.69 6.45 5.57
C ILE A 455 11.19 7.87 5.83
N PHE A 456 10.52 8.88 5.27
CA PHE A 456 10.93 10.28 5.42
C PHE A 456 10.86 10.75 6.87
N LYS A 457 9.81 10.35 7.58
CA LYS A 457 9.58 10.79 8.95
C LYS A 457 10.70 10.37 9.89
N LEU A 458 11.13 9.11 9.83
CA LEU A 458 12.19 8.62 10.71
C LEU A 458 13.59 9.10 10.28
N ASN A 459 13.88 9.17 8.97
CA ASN A 459 15.15 9.74 8.51
C ASN A 459 15.34 11.18 9.01
N PHE A 460 14.27 11.97 9.03
CA PHE A 460 14.32 13.33 9.58
C PHE A 460 14.63 13.32 11.09
N CYS A 461 13.94 12.49 11.88
CA CYS A 461 14.20 12.37 13.31
C CYS A 461 15.63 11.92 13.62
N ILE A 462 16.16 10.92 12.90
CA ILE A 462 17.52 10.41 13.09
C ILE A 462 18.55 11.50 12.71
N LEU A 463 18.37 12.18 11.58
CA LEU A 463 19.30 13.21 11.13
C LEU A 463 19.35 14.43 12.06
N VAL A 464 18.21 14.84 12.64
CA VAL A 464 18.15 15.97 13.59
C VAL A 464 18.94 15.68 14.87
N GLU A 465 18.96 14.43 15.34
CA GLU A 465 19.80 14.02 16.48
C GLU A 465 21.29 14.00 16.13
N PHE A 466 21.67 13.52 14.93
CA PHE A 466 23.08 13.55 14.48
C PHE A 466 23.65 14.98 14.34
N PHE A 467 22.83 15.96 13.94
CA PHE A 467 23.26 17.36 13.85
C PHE A 467 23.41 18.07 15.21
N HIS A 468 22.89 17.51 16.31
CA HIS A 468 23.15 18.03 17.65
C HIS A 468 24.45 17.47 18.28
N CYS A 469 25.09 16.49 17.64
CA CYS A 469 26.34 15.87 18.06
C CYS A 469 27.57 16.33 17.25
N ILE A 470 27.42 17.31 16.35
CA ILE A 470 28.50 18.04 15.66
C ILE A 470 28.45 19.49 16.13
#